data_AF-A0A1R3V0A2-F1
#
_entry.id   AF-A0A1R3V0A2-F1
#
_cell.length_a   1.000
_cell.length_b   1.000
_cell.length_c   1.000
_cell.angle_alpha   90.00
_cell.angle_beta   90.00
_cell.angle_gamma   90.00
#
_symmetry.space_group_name_H-M   'P 1'
#
loop_
_entity.id
_entity.type
_entity.pdbx_description
1 polymer ?
#
loop_
_entity_poly.entity_id
_entity_poly.type
_entity_poly.pdbx_seq_one_letter_code
_entity_poly.pdbx_strand_id
1 'polypeptide(L)' 'MSRQLSRAEQDAILAANGITNIEDDEFVVFEGEEFTIYKLNLIPKLNRRQRRALRAAERQGGRHE' A
#
# COMPACT_ATOMS: atom_id res chain seq x y z
N MET A 1 -17.71 0.69 7.32
CA MET A 1 -16.74 1.30 8.25
C MET A 1 -15.45 0.51 8.17
N SER A 2 -14.32 1.15 7.90
CA SER A 2 -13.01 0.49 7.94
C SER A 2 -12.53 0.48 9.39
N ARG A 3 -12.34 -0.71 9.98
CA ARG A 3 -11.69 -0.89 11.28
C ARG A 3 -10.21 -1.10 11.04
N GLN A 4 -9.37 -0.42 11.81
CA GLN A 4 -7.94 -0.66 11.76
C GLN A 4 -7.62 -1.99 12.44
N LEU A 5 -6.94 -2.88 11.72
CA LEU A 5 -6.51 -4.18 12.21
C LEU A 5 -5.36 -4.01 13.21
N SER A 6 -5.35 -4.84 14.26
CA SER A 6 -4.18 -5.03 15.12
C SER A 6 -3.03 -5.68 14.35
N ARG A 7 -1.81 -5.58 14.87
CA ARG A 7 -0.63 -6.20 14.23
C ARG A 7 -0.79 -7.72 14.09
N ALA A 8 -1.30 -8.39 15.12
CA ALA A 8 -1.55 -9.82 15.09
C ALA A 8 -2.58 -10.24 14.03
N GLU A 9 -3.65 -9.45 13.83
CA GLU A 9 -4.63 -9.70 12.77
C GLU A 9 -4.01 -9.52 11.38
N GLN A 10 -3.12 -8.53 11.21
CA GLN A 10 -2.40 -8.32 9.95
C GLN A 10 -1.48 -9.52 9.66
N ASP A 11 -0.65 -9.90 10.62
CA ASP A 11 0.30 -11.02 10.47
C ASP A 11 -0.43 -12.35 10.17
N ALA A 12 -1.59 -12.59 10.80
CA ALA A 12 -2.42 -13.77 10.53
C ALA A 12 -2.95 -13.79 9.08
N ILE A 13 -3.38 -12.65 8.55
CA ILE A 13 -3.82 -12.54 7.16
C ILE A 13 -2.66 -12.79 6.20
N LEU A 14 -1.49 -12.23 6.48
CA LEU A 14 -0.30 -12.41 5.63
C LEU A 14 0.11 -13.88 5.58
N ALA A 15 0.23 -14.52 6.74
CA ALA A 15 0.56 -15.94 6.84
C ALA A 15 -0.46 -16.83 6.12
N ALA A 16 -1.77 -16.54 6.26
CA ALA A 16 -2.82 -17.27 5.56
C ALA A 16 -2.75 -17.17 4.03
N ASN A 17 -2.10 -16.13 3.50
CA ASN A 17 -1.89 -15.91 2.06
C ASN A 17 -0.46 -16.26 1.62
N GLY A 18 0.33 -16.96 2.45
CA GLY A 18 1.71 -17.33 2.12
C GLY A 18 2.67 -16.15 2.02
N ILE A 19 2.28 -14.97 2.50
CA ILE A 19 3.11 -13.76 2.50
C ILE A 19 3.99 -13.79 3.73
N THR A 20 5.30 -13.94 3.53
CA THR A 20 6.27 -14.09 4.63
C THR A 20 7.12 -12.85 4.86
N ASN A 21 7.23 -11.97 3.85
CA ASN A 21 7.92 -10.69 3.96
C ASN A 21 7.15 -9.60 3.19
N ILE A 22 7.03 -8.43 3.81
CA ILE A 22 6.57 -7.18 3.21
C ILE A 22 7.66 -6.16 3.50
N GLU A 23 8.40 -5.80 2.47
CA GLU A 23 9.30 -4.65 2.50
C GLU A 23 8.56 -3.43 1.92
N ASP A 24 9.15 -2.26 2.08
CA ASP A 24 8.47 -1.00 1.77
C ASP A 24 8.00 -0.91 0.32
N ASP A 25 8.53 -1.70 -0.61
CA ASP A 25 8.23 -1.70 -2.05
C ASP A 25 7.86 -3.06 -2.65
N GLU A 26 8.01 -4.17 -1.93
CA GLU A 26 7.75 -5.52 -2.44
C GLU A 26 7.15 -6.46 -1.38
N PHE A 27 6.39 -7.47 -1.81
CA PHE A 27 6.03 -8.61 -0.96
C PHE A 27 6.27 -9.95 -1.68
N VAL A 28 6.57 -10.98 -0.91
CA VAL A 28 6.91 -12.32 -1.42
C VAL A 28 5.87 -13.33 -0.96
N VAL A 29 5.32 -14.09 -1.91
CA VAL A 29 4.41 -15.22 -1.65
C VAL A 29 5.14 -16.53 -1.91
N PHE A 30 5.03 -17.47 -0.97
CA PHE A 30 5.59 -18.81 -1.08
C PHE A 30 4.50 -19.86 -1.30
N GLU A 31 4.67 -20.69 -2.33
CA GLU A 31 3.80 -21.83 -2.66
C GLU A 31 4.67 -23.10 -2.77
N GLY A 32 4.95 -23.74 -1.64
CA GLY A 32 5.84 -24.90 -1.59
C GLY A 32 7.31 -24.51 -1.82
N GLU A 33 7.92 -25.04 -2.89
CA GLU A 33 9.29 -24.71 -3.32
C GLU A 33 9.34 -23.49 -4.26
N GLU A 34 8.19 -23.01 -4.72
CA GLU A 34 8.09 -21.85 -5.61
C GLU A 34 7.83 -20.55 -4.82
N PHE A 35 8.31 -19.43 -5.36
CA PHE A 35 8.02 -18.11 -4.82
C PHE A 35 7.71 -17.10 -5.94
N THR A 36 6.83 -16.14 -5.62
CA THR A 36 6.49 -15.02 -6.49
C THR A 36 6.73 -13.70 -5.77
N ILE A 37 7.40 -12.77 -6.44
CA ILE A 37 7.66 -11.41 -5.95
C ILE A 37 6.67 -10.44 -6.60
N TYR A 38 5.99 -9.65 -5.77
CA TYR A 38 5.06 -8.62 -6.20
C TYR A 38 5.58 -7.23 -5.82
N LYS A 39 5.61 -6.32 -6.80
CA LYS A 39 5.90 -4.91 -6.54
C LYS A 39 4.67 -4.19 -6.00
N LEU A 40 4.85 -3.50 -4.88
CA LEU A 40 3.82 -2.68 -4.26
C LEU A 40 3.73 -1.34 -4.99
N ASN A 41 2.56 -1.06 -5.59
CA ASN A 41 2.21 0.29 -6.00
C ASN A 41 1.88 1.11 -4.74
N LEU A 42 2.91 1.75 -4.18
CA LEU A 42 2.75 2.55 -2.98
C LEU A 42 1.90 3.79 -3.25
N ILE A 43 0.75 3.87 -2.57
CA ILE A 43 0.01 5.12 -2.47
C ILE A 43 0.77 6.00 -1.47
N PRO A 44 1.27 7.19 -1.86
CA PRO A 44 2.02 8.03 -0.96
C PRO A 44 1.19 8.35 0.29
N LYS A 45 1.73 8.07 1.48
CA LYS A 45 1.12 8.51 2.75
C LYS A 45 1.27 10.02 2.89
N LEU A 46 0.41 10.77 2.20
CA LEU A 46 0.43 12.23 2.24
C LEU A 46 -0.14 12.74 3.56
N ASN A 47 0.65 13.56 4.26
CA ASN A 47 0.14 14.30 5.41
C ASN A 47 -0.95 15.30 4.98
N ARG A 48 -1.68 15.87 5.95
CA ARG A 48 -2.82 16.77 5.66
C ARG A 48 -2.42 17.97 4.78
N ARG A 49 -1.21 18.49 4.96
CA ARG A 49 -0.69 19.64 4.20
C ARG A 49 -0.38 19.25 2.76
N GLN A 50 0.30 18.12 2.57
CA GLN A 50 0.63 17.57 1.25
C GLN A 50 -0.64 17.22 0.46
N ARG A 51 -1.66 16.63 1.09
CA ARG A 51 -2.97 16.37 0.45
C ARG A 51 -3.67 17.65 -0.01
N ARG A 52 -3.59 18.73 0.77
CA ARG A 52 -4.17 20.03 0.40
C ARG A 52 -3.42 20.66 -0.75
N ALA A 53 -2.09 20.60 -0.74
CA ALA A 53 -1.25 21.12 -1.80
C ALA A 53 -1.51 20.39 -3.13
N LEU A 54 -1.60 19.05 -3.11
CA LEU A 54 -1.91 18.25 -4.30
C LEU A 54 -3.28 18.64 -4.90
N ARG A 55 -4.33 18.72 -4.07
CA ARG A 55 -5.66 19.15 -4.52
C ARG A 55 -5.70 20.58 -5.06
N ALA A 56 -4.85 21.46 -4.54
CA ALA A 56 -4.75 22.82 -5.04
C ALA A 56 -4.04 22.86 -6.40
N ALA A 57 -2.99 22.05 -6.58
CA ALA A 57 -2.27 21.90 -7.84
C ALA A 57 -3.16 21.26 -8.93
N GLU A 58 -3.93 20.22 -8.61
CA GLU A 58 -4.89 19.59 -9.54
C GLU A 58 -5.93 20.59 -10.06
N ARG A 59 -6.40 21.52 -9.20
CA ARG A 59 -7.34 22.58 -9.59
C ARG A 59 -6.73 23.67 -10.46
N GLN A 60 -5.41 23.84 -10.41
CA GLN A 60 -4.68 24.79 -11.26
C GLN A 60 -4.31 24.16 -12.61
N GLY A 61 -4.01 22.86 -12.63
CA GLY A 61 -3.71 22.10 -13.86
C GLY A 61 -4.93 21.85 -14.75
N GLY A 62 -6.13 21.68 -14.19
CA GLY A 62 -7.38 21.47 -14.96
C GLY A 62 -8.00 22.72 -15.59
N ARG A 63 -7.27 23.84 -15.72
CA ARG A 63 -7.74 25.07 -16.38
C ARG A 63 -7.11 25.31 -17.75
N HIS A 64 -6.35 24.35 -18.26
CA HIS A 64 -5.76 24.41 -19.60
C HIS A 64 -6.09 23.12 -20.37
N GLU A 65 -7.38 22.91 -20.63
CA GLU A 65 -7.87 22.14 -21.78
C GLU A 65 -9.02 22.94 -22.41
#